data_AF-A0A161VIV6-F1
#
_entry.id   AF-A0A161VIV6-F1
#
_cell.length_a   1.000
_cell.length_b   1.000
_cell.length_c   1.000
_cell.angle_alpha   90.00
_cell.angle_beta   90.00
_cell.angle_gamma   90.00
#
_symmetry.space_group_name_H-M   'P 1'
#
loop_
_entity.id
_entity.type
_entity.pdbx_description
1 polymer ?
#
loop_
_entity_poly.entity_id
_entity_poly.type
_entity_poly.pdbx_seq_one_letter_code
_entity_poly.pdbx_strand_id
1 'polypeptide(L)'
;MHWVGNANELNSSYAADAYARIKGIGALVTSFGVGELSAINAIGGAYAKKSPVVHIVGTPPITTQRAGACLHNSLGDGNFRVFANMYKHVTVAQANLVDVEVAPALIDATLKECLRQSRPVYIEIPTDRVRAQVPAPKSPINISIRGHNEDFDDQMINRVMARIQACKKPMILVDGLSARFGIKAEVNVLVTMTGFPTLTTPYGKGIIKEDLVNFHGVHLGSVGEVVTQT
;
A
#
# COMPACT_ATOMS: atom_id res chain seq x y z
N MET A 1 -9.87 11.84 12.86
CA MET A 1 -10.16 11.46 11.47
C MET A 1 -11.38 12.25 11.02
N HIS A 2 -11.43 12.73 9.78
CA HIS A 2 -12.59 13.45 9.23
C HIS A 2 -13.12 12.66 8.03
N TRP A 3 -14.45 12.56 7.91
CA TRP A 3 -15.08 12.01 6.71
C TRP A 3 -15.00 13.06 5.59
N VAL A 4 -14.56 12.63 4.41
CA VAL A 4 -14.44 13.48 3.22
C VAL A 4 -15.18 12.82 2.06
N GLY A 5 -16.31 13.39 1.67
CA GLY A 5 -17.03 12.99 0.47
C GLY A 5 -16.34 13.51 -0.79
N ASN A 6 -16.45 12.77 -1.89
CA ASN A 6 -16.01 13.23 -3.21
C ASN A 6 -17.15 13.06 -4.22
N ALA A 7 -16.97 13.62 -5.42
CA ALA A 7 -17.99 13.62 -6.47
C ALA A 7 -18.34 12.22 -7.01
N ASN A 8 -17.39 11.28 -7.00
CA ASN A 8 -17.58 9.88 -7.39
C ASN A 8 -16.50 8.98 -6.77
N GLU A 9 -16.63 7.67 -6.94
CA GLU A 9 -15.76 6.66 -6.35
C GLU A 9 -14.38 6.58 -7.01
N LEU A 10 -14.25 6.91 -8.30
CA LEU A 10 -12.96 7.04 -8.97
C LEU A 10 -12.11 8.16 -8.33
N ASN A 11 -12.72 9.33 -8.13
CA ASN A 11 -12.06 10.46 -7.48
C ASN A 11 -11.78 10.18 -6.00
N SER A 12 -12.74 9.54 -5.31
CA SER A 12 -12.56 9.11 -3.92
C SER A 12 -11.37 8.17 -3.75
N SER A 13 -11.21 7.23 -4.68
CA SER A 13 -10.16 6.22 -4.62
C SER A 13 -8.78 6.81 -4.95
N TYR A 14 -8.67 7.75 -5.90
CA TYR A 14 -7.43 8.51 -6.10
C TYR A 14 -7.10 9.45 -4.93
N ALA A 15 -8.10 10.06 -4.30
CA ALA A 15 -7.89 10.86 -3.10
C ALA A 15 -7.35 10.00 -1.94
N ALA A 16 -7.90 8.80 -1.75
CA ALA A 16 -7.40 7.85 -0.76
C ALA A 16 -5.97 7.36 -1.07
N ASP A 17 -5.65 7.09 -2.34
CA ASP A 17 -4.27 6.76 -2.76
C ASP A 17 -3.31 7.92 -2.46
N ALA A 18 -3.63 9.14 -2.87
CA ALA A 18 -2.80 10.31 -2.58
C ALA A 18 -2.61 10.52 -1.08
N TYR A 19 -3.69 10.36 -0.29
CA TYR A 19 -3.64 10.46 1.16
C TYR A 19 -2.70 9.40 1.76
N ALA A 20 -2.79 8.14 1.30
CA ALA A 20 -1.92 7.06 1.74
C ALA A 20 -0.44 7.37 1.50
N ARG A 21 -0.11 8.02 0.38
CA ARG A 21 1.27 8.41 0.06
C ARG A 21 1.83 9.49 0.97
N ILE A 22 0.97 10.31 1.57
CA ILE A 22 1.34 11.43 2.45
C ILE A 22 1.31 11.00 3.92
N LYS A 23 0.31 10.21 4.32
CA LYS A 23 0.03 9.86 5.72
C LYS A 23 0.39 8.43 6.08
N GLY A 24 0.82 7.63 5.12
CA GLY A 24 1.27 6.25 5.33
C GLY A 24 0.16 5.20 5.20
N ILE A 25 -1.12 5.59 5.23
CA ILE A 25 -2.26 4.72 4.94
C ILE A 25 -3.48 5.57 4.57
N GLY A 26 -4.29 5.10 3.62
CA GLY A 26 -5.54 5.73 3.20
C GLY A 26 -6.70 4.75 3.33
N ALA A 27 -7.90 5.27 3.55
CA ALA A 27 -9.12 4.47 3.59
C ALA A 27 -10.15 5.03 2.60
N LEU A 28 -10.84 4.12 1.94
CA LEU A 28 -11.91 4.40 0.98
C LEU A 28 -13.13 3.58 1.39
N VAL A 29 -14.32 4.19 1.36
CA VAL A 29 -15.57 3.46 1.57
C VAL A 29 -16.45 3.66 0.34
N THR A 30 -16.95 2.57 -0.26
CA THR A 30 -17.89 2.63 -1.39
C THR A 30 -19.10 1.73 -1.18
N SER A 31 -20.13 1.94 -1.99
CA SER A 31 -21.27 1.03 -2.09
C SER A 31 -20.92 -0.21 -2.94
N PHE A 32 -21.66 -1.30 -2.73
CA PHE A 32 -21.58 -2.55 -3.48
C PHE A 32 -21.89 -2.38 -4.97
N GLY A 33 -21.13 -3.09 -5.80
CA GLY A 33 -21.30 -3.11 -7.25
C GLY A 33 -20.80 -1.85 -7.95
N VAL A 34 -21.70 -0.92 -8.24
CA VAL A 34 -21.36 0.26 -9.07
C VAL A 34 -20.24 1.12 -8.48
N GLY A 35 -20.22 1.28 -7.15
CA GLY A 35 -19.23 2.10 -6.47
C GLY A 35 -17.84 1.49 -6.49
N GLU A 36 -17.73 0.21 -6.09
CA GLU A 36 -16.44 -0.50 -6.12
C GLU A 36 -15.92 -0.71 -7.54
N LEU A 37 -16.78 -0.99 -8.52
CA LEU A 37 -16.33 -1.14 -9.91
C LEU A 37 -15.78 0.15 -10.51
N SER A 38 -16.28 1.32 -10.09
CA SER A 38 -15.68 2.60 -10.46
C SER A 38 -14.32 2.81 -9.77
N ALA A 39 -14.21 2.47 -8.49
CA ALA A 39 -13.00 2.62 -7.70
C ALA A 39 -11.85 1.68 -8.11
N ILE A 40 -12.14 0.52 -8.70
CA ILE A 40 -11.15 -0.53 -8.96
C ILE A 40 -9.97 -0.04 -9.83
N ASN A 41 -10.19 0.94 -10.70
CA ASN A 41 -9.14 1.54 -11.53
C ASN A 41 -8.04 2.18 -10.66
N ALA A 42 -8.41 3.06 -9.72
CA ALA A 42 -7.43 3.69 -8.85
C ALA A 42 -6.85 2.70 -7.83
N ILE A 43 -7.60 1.67 -7.41
CA ILE A 43 -7.06 0.59 -6.57
C ILE A 43 -5.98 -0.20 -7.33
N GLY A 44 -6.18 -0.51 -8.61
CA GLY A 44 -5.14 -1.05 -9.49
C GLY A 44 -3.91 -0.15 -9.57
N GLY A 45 -4.11 1.17 -9.67
CA GLY A 45 -3.04 2.17 -9.61
C GLY A 45 -2.28 2.17 -8.28
N ALA A 46 -3.00 2.14 -7.17
CA ALA A 46 -2.44 2.05 -5.82
C ALA A 46 -1.66 0.74 -5.63
N TYR A 47 -2.15 -0.36 -6.17
CA TYR A 47 -1.42 -1.63 -6.23
C TYR A 47 -0.12 -1.46 -7.02
N ALA A 48 -0.18 -0.99 -8.27
CA ALA A 48 1.01 -0.81 -9.11
C ALA A 48 2.06 0.13 -8.48
N LYS A 49 1.62 1.12 -7.70
CA LYS A 49 2.48 2.14 -7.09
C LYS A 49 2.76 1.92 -5.60
N LYS A 50 2.52 0.71 -5.10
CA LYS A 50 2.85 0.33 -3.73
C LYS A 50 2.29 1.31 -2.70
N SER A 51 0.98 1.56 -2.79
CA SER A 51 0.26 2.46 -1.90
C SER A 51 -0.68 1.67 -0.98
N PRO A 52 -0.60 1.88 0.36
CA PRO A 52 -1.43 1.18 1.34
C PRO A 52 -2.83 1.82 1.44
N VAL A 53 -3.77 1.30 0.65
CA VAL A 53 -5.17 1.76 0.61
C VAL A 53 -6.09 0.66 1.13
N VAL A 54 -6.89 0.97 2.15
CA VAL A 54 -7.92 0.07 2.68
C VAL A 54 -9.25 0.42 2.02
N HIS A 55 -9.71 -0.43 1.12
CA HIS A 55 -11.01 -0.25 0.46
C HIS A 55 -12.08 -1.06 1.20
N ILE A 56 -13.04 -0.36 1.80
CA ILE A 56 -14.16 -0.93 2.53
C ILE A 56 -15.41 -0.84 1.66
N VAL A 57 -16.13 -1.94 1.51
CA VAL A 57 -17.37 -2.01 0.73
C VAL A 57 -18.52 -2.44 1.62
N GLY A 58 -19.58 -1.64 1.65
CA GLY A 58 -20.85 -2.04 2.26
C GLY A 58 -21.60 -2.99 1.33
N THR A 59 -21.85 -4.23 1.77
CA THR A 59 -22.49 -5.28 0.96
C THR A 59 -23.94 -5.56 1.41
N PRO A 60 -24.80 -6.16 0.56
CA PRO A 60 -26.17 -6.51 0.95
C PRO A 60 -26.24 -7.39 2.20
N PRO A 61 -27.40 -7.47 2.89
CA PRO A 61 -27.55 -8.35 4.05
C PRO A 61 -27.21 -9.80 3.75
N ILE A 62 -26.68 -10.53 4.73
CA ILE A 62 -26.21 -11.92 4.55
C ILE A 62 -27.34 -12.82 4.08
N THR A 63 -28.55 -12.65 4.63
CA THR A 63 -29.74 -13.43 4.24
C THR A 63 -30.09 -13.23 2.76
N THR A 64 -29.98 -12.00 2.27
CA THR A 64 -30.22 -11.65 0.87
C THR A 64 -29.15 -12.23 -0.05
N GLN A 65 -27.88 -12.19 0.35
CA GLN A 65 -26.79 -12.80 -0.41
C GLN A 65 -27.00 -14.32 -0.53
N ARG A 66 -27.34 -15.00 0.58
CA ARG A 66 -27.58 -16.45 0.61
C ARG A 66 -28.79 -16.89 -0.21
N ALA A 67 -29.80 -16.04 -0.32
CA ALA A 67 -30.97 -16.29 -1.15
C ALA A 67 -30.68 -16.16 -2.66
N GLY A 68 -29.48 -15.71 -3.06
CA GLY A 68 -29.16 -15.46 -4.46
C GLY A 68 -30.07 -14.40 -5.08
N ALA A 69 -30.55 -13.45 -4.28
CA ALA A 69 -31.58 -12.50 -4.71
C ALA A 69 -31.08 -11.64 -5.89
N CYS A 70 -31.96 -11.36 -6.84
CA CYS A 70 -31.70 -10.35 -7.86
C CYS A 70 -31.81 -8.97 -7.22
N LEU A 71 -30.68 -8.30 -7.00
CA LEU A 71 -30.63 -6.99 -6.34
C LEU A 71 -30.12 -5.90 -7.27
N HIS A 72 -30.60 -4.69 -7.02
CA HIS A 72 -29.98 -3.47 -7.52
C HIS A 72 -28.47 -3.47 -7.20
N ASN A 73 -27.66 -3.08 -8.18
CA ASN A 73 -26.18 -3.11 -8.18
C ASN A 73 -25.51 -4.50 -8.14
N SER A 74 -26.27 -5.60 -8.11
CA SER A 74 -25.70 -6.94 -8.40
C SER A 74 -25.69 -7.20 -9.91
N LEU A 75 -25.04 -8.29 -10.34
CA LEU A 75 -25.16 -8.77 -11.72
C LEU A 75 -26.48 -9.53 -11.99
N GLY A 76 -27.33 -9.69 -10.97
CA GLY A 76 -28.61 -10.40 -11.09
C GLY A 76 -28.48 -11.92 -11.23
N ASP A 77 -27.28 -12.47 -11.05
CA ASP A 77 -26.93 -13.89 -11.24
C ASP A 77 -26.83 -14.68 -9.92
N GLY A 78 -27.16 -14.04 -8.79
CA GLY A 78 -27.06 -14.61 -7.45
C GLY A 78 -25.64 -14.69 -6.89
N ASN A 79 -24.61 -14.24 -7.63
CA ASN A 79 -23.22 -14.27 -7.17
C ASN A 79 -22.78 -12.94 -6.54
N PHE A 80 -22.95 -12.84 -5.22
CA PHE A 80 -22.52 -11.65 -4.47
C PHE A 80 -21.02 -11.58 -4.18
N ARG A 81 -20.23 -12.58 -4.60
CA ARG A 81 -18.76 -12.59 -4.44
C ARG A 81 -18.03 -12.13 -5.70
N VAL A 82 -18.74 -11.86 -6.80
CA VAL A 82 -18.13 -11.58 -8.10
C VAL A 82 -17.19 -10.37 -8.07
N PHE A 83 -17.58 -9.28 -7.40
CA PHE A 83 -16.74 -8.07 -7.31
C PHE A 83 -15.52 -8.29 -6.43
N ALA A 84 -15.67 -8.94 -5.28
CA ALA A 84 -14.54 -9.36 -4.46
C ALA A 84 -13.55 -10.24 -5.23
N ASN A 85 -14.04 -11.14 -6.09
CA ASN A 85 -13.17 -11.95 -6.95
C ASN A 85 -12.37 -11.10 -7.95
N MET A 86 -12.96 -10.05 -8.53
CA MET A 86 -12.22 -9.10 -9.37
C MET A 86 -11.14 -8.38 -8.56
N TYR A 87 -11.46 -7.96 -7.34
CA TYR A 87 -10.53 -7.27 -6.44
C TYR A 87 -9.31 -8.12 -6.03
N LYS A 88 -9.38 -9.46 -6.08
CA LYS A 88 -8.23 -10.34 -5.78
C LYS A 88 -7.02 -10.05 -6.69
N HIS A 89 -7.26 -9.54 -7.90
CA HIS A 89 -6.20 -9.24 -8.85
C HIS A 89 -5.50 -7.90 -8.59
N VAL A 90 -6.09 -7.04 -7.75
CA VAL A 90 -5.58 -5.67 -7.46
C VAL A 90 -5.46 -5.39 -5.96
N THR A 91 -5.55 -6.41 -5.11
CA THR A 91 -5.37 -6.31 -3.66
C THR A 91 -4.54 -7.47 -3.13
N VAL A 92 -3.88 -7.28 -1.99
CA VAL A 92 -3.01 -8.30 -1.38
C VAL A 92 -3.70 -9.15 -0.33
N ALA A 93 -4.81 -8.67 0.21
CA ALA A 93 -5.59 -9.36 1.22
C ALA A 93 -7.05 -8.90 1.14
N GLN A 94 -7.94 -9.81 1.53
CA GLN A 94 -9.38 -9.54 1.58
C GLN A 94 -9.99 -10.05 2.88
N ALA A 95 -10.98 -9.33 3.42
CA ALA A 95 -11.79 -9.77 4.53
C ALA A 95 -13.28 -9.67 4.19
N ASN A 96 -14.04 -10.74 4.47
CA ASN A 96 -15.49 -10.74 4.35
C ASN A 96 -16.11 -10.87 5.75
N LEU A 97 -16.66 -9.78 6.29
CA LEU A 97 -17.06 -9.68 7.70
C LEU A 97 -18.47 -10.22 7.96
N VAL A 98 -18.73 -11.47 7.56
CA VAL A 98 -20.02 -12.15 7.77
C VAL A 98 -20.18 -12.68 9.20
N ASP A 99 -19.07 -13.08 9.83
CA ASP A 99 -19.00 -13.63 11.17
C ASP A 99 -18.36 -12.62 12.12
N VAL A 100 -19.14 -12.21 13.12
CA VAL A 100 -18.81 -11.15 14.08
C VAL A 100 -17.69 -11.57 15.04
N GLU A 101 -17.57 -12.87 15.32
CA GLU A 101 -16.58 -13.38 16.28
C GLU A 101 -15.16 -13.27 15.72
N VAL A 102 -15.01 -13.51 14.42
CA VAL A 102 -13.71 -13.46 13.73
C VAL A 102 -13.43 -12.12 13.03
N ALA A 103 -14.43 -11.25 12.90
CA ALA A 103 -14.31 -9.98 12.19
C ALA A 103 -13.14 -9.10 12.68
N PRO A 104 -12.92 -8.90 13.99
CA PRO A 104 -11.77 -8.13 14.46
C PRO A 104 -10.42 -8.70 14.00
N ALA A 105 -10.26 -10.03 14.07
CA ALA A 105 -9.03 -10.69 13.65
C ALA A 105 -8.81 -10.59 12.14
N LEU A 106 -9.88 -10.66 11.33
CA LEU A 106 -9.81 -10.49 9.87
C LEU A 106 -9.44 -9.06 9.47
N ILE A 107 -9.99 -8.06 10.15
CA ILE A 107 -9.60 -6.65 9.97
C ILE A 107 -8.11 -6.50 10.27
N ASP A 108 -7.65 -6.95 11.43
CA ASP A 108 -6.24 -6.85 11.83
C ASP A 108 -5.31 -7.56 10.85
N ALA A 109 -5.64 -8.77 10.42
CA ALA A 109 -4.84 -9.52 9.45
C ALA A 109 -4.74 -8.76 8.11
N THR A 110 -5.86 -8.21 7.65
CA THR A 110 -5.93 -7.49 6.37
C THR A 110 -5.19 -6.15 6.44
N LEU A 111 -5.30 -5.42 7.53
CA LEU A 111 -4.54 -4.18 7.77
C LEU A 111 -3.03 -4.44 7.89
N LYS A 112 -2.61 -5.55 8.50
CA LYS A 112 -1.20 -5.96 8.53
C LYS A 112 -0.65 -6.16 7.12
N GLU A 113 -1.37 -6.87 6.25
CA GLU A 113 -0.93 -7.08 4.88
C GLU A 113 -0.87 -5.77 4.08
N CYS A 114 -1.85 -4.88 4.27
CA CYS A 114 -1.86 -3.55 3.67
C CYS A 114 -0.57 -2.78 3.95
N LEU A 115 -0.19 -2.71 5.24
CA LEU A 115 0.99 -1.97 5.70
C LEU A 115 2.30 -2.68 5.30
N ARG A 116 2.41 -3.99 5.54
CA ARG A 116 3.64 -4.76 5.27
C ARG A 116 4.00 -4.79 3.81
N GLN A 117 3.00 -4.96 2.93
CA GLN A 117 3.24 -5.03 1.50
C GLN A 117 3.23 -3.64 0.84
N SER A 118 2.79 -2.62 1.58
CA SER A 118 2.48 -1.27 1.09
C SER A 118 1.59 -1.38 -0.15
N ARG A 119 0.43 -2.04 -0.02
CA ARG A 119 -0.45 -2.36 -1.15
C ARG A 119 -1.92 -2.33 -0.71
N PRO A 120 -2.87 -2.16 -1.65
CA PRO A 120 -4.28 -2.09 -1.31
C PRO A 120 -4.84 -3.42 -0.77
N VAL A 121 -5.86 -3.29 0.07
CA VAL A 121 -6.64 -4.39 0.63
C VAL A 121 -8.12 -4.10 0.54
N TYR A 122 -8.94 -5.14 0.61
CA TYR A 122 -10.38 -5.04 0.39
C TYR A 122 -11.17 -5.68 1.53
N ILE A 123 -12.10 -4.95 2.12
CA ILE A 123 -12.88 -5.39 3.29
C ILE A 123 -14.36 -5.21 2.98
N GLU A 124 -15.13 -6.28 3.09
CA GLU A 124 -16.57 -6.28 2.88
C GLU A 124 -17.32 -6.36 4.19
N ILE A 125 -18.33 -5.52 4.33
CA ILE A 125 -19.16 -5.45 5.53
C ILE A 125 -20.63 -5.54 5.12
N PRO A 126 -21.32 -6.67 5.39
CA PRO A 126 -22.76 -6.75 5.21
C PRO A 126 -23.48 -5.68 6.04
N THR A 127 -24.48 -5.03 5.47
CA THR A 127 -25.19 -3.93 6.15
C THR A 127 -25.88 -4.35 7.44
N ASP A 128 -26.28 -5.63 7.56
CA ASP A 128 -26.84 -6.25 8.76
C ASP A 128 -25.77 -6.64 9.81
N ARG A 129 -24.50 -6.29 9.59
CA ARG A 129 -23.38 -6.50 10.51
C ARG A 129 -22.71 -5.21 10.99
N VAL A 130 -22.97 -4.06 10.35
CA VAL A 130 -22.32 -2.77 10.67
C VAL A 130 -22.49 -2.36 12.15
N ARG A 131 -23.62 -2.70 12.78
CA ARG A 131 -23.92 -2.35 14.18
C ARG A 131 -23.63 -3.48 15.19
N ALA A 132 -23.11 -4.62 14.72
CA ALA A 132 -22.78 -5.72 15.61
C ALA A 132 -21.72 -5.28 16.63
N GLN A 133 -21.90 -5.68 17.88
CA GLN A 133 -20.91 -5.43 18.93
C GLN A 133 -19.79 -6.46 18.82
N VAL A 134 -18.55 -6.00 18.91
CA VAL A 134 -17.36 -6.84 18.92
C VAL A 134 -16.42 -6.40 20.03
N PRO A 135 -15.52 -7.26 20.53
CA PRO A 135 -14.51 -6.86 21.49
C PRO A 135 -13.67 -5.69 20.98
N ALA A 136 -13.40 -4.71 21.84
CA ALA A 136 -12.56 -3.58 21.51
C ALA A 136 -11.11 -4.02 21.22
N PRO A 137 -10.38 -3.34 20.30
CA PRO A 137 -8.96 -3.59 20.08
C PRO A 137 -8.16 -3.40 21.38
N LYS A 138 -7.35 -4.39 21.75
CA LYS A 138 -6.55 -4.37 23.00
C LYS A 138 -5.21 -3.66 22.87
N SER A 139 -4.64 -3.64 21.67
CA SER A 139 -3.32 -3.08 21.39
C SER A 139 -3.25 -2.57 19.95
N PRO A 140 -2.32 -1.66 19.63
CA PRO A 140 -2.01 -1.32 18.25
C PRO A 140 -1.65 -2.57 17.43
N ILE A 141 -1.93 -2.50 16.13
CA ILE A 141 -1.58 -3.58 15.20
C ILE A 141 -0.06 -3.72 15.17
N ASN A 142 0.44 -4.89 15.54
CA ASN A 142 1.86 -5.20 15.42
C ASN A 142 2.22 -5.49 13.95
N ILE A 143 3.03 -4.62 13.36
CA ILE A 143 3.55 -4.72 11.99
C ILE A 143 4.99 -5.27 11.92
N SER A 144 5.58 -5.68 13.04
CA SER A 144 6.95 -6.22 13.08
C SER A 144 7.13 -7.41 12.15
N ILE A 145 8.27 -7.46 11.47
CA ILE A 145 8.65 -8.61 10.65
C ILE A 145 8.91 -9.80 11.58
N ARG A 146 8.30 -10.95 11.30
CA ARG A 146 8.52 -12.17 12.08
C ARG A 146 9.80 -12.83 11.59
N GLY A 147 10.60 -13.38 12.51
CA GLY A 147 11.85 -14.06 12.16
C GLY A 147 13.03 -13.12 11.93
N HIS A 148 13.02 -11.93 12.52
CA HIS A 148 14.22 -11.10 12.63
C HIS A 148 15.35 -11.90 13.28
N ASN A 149 16.52 -11.92 12.63
CA ASN A 149 17.69 -12.65 13.08
C ASN A 149 18.89 -11.70 13.02
N GLU A 150 19.36 -11.27 14.20
CA GLU A 150 20.47 -10.34 14.34
C GLU A 150 21.75 -10.89 13.68
N ASP A 151 22.02 -12.20 13.82
CA ASP A 151 23.19 -12.82 13.20
C ASP A 151 23.13 -12.75 11.67
N PHE A 152 21.92 -12.83 11.09
CA PHE A 152 21.74 -12.71 9.64
C PHE A 152 21.98 -11.27 9.17
N ASP A 153 21.49 -10.29 9.94
CA ASP A 153 21.66 -8.88 9.63
C ASP A 153 23.14 -8.48 9.73
N ASP A 154 23.85 -8.89 10.78
CA ASP A 154 25.28 -8.66 10.94
C ASP A 154 26.09 -9.26 9.78
N GLN A 155 25.76 -10.49 9.36
CA GLN A 155 26.40 -11.12 8.20
C GLN A 155 26.16 -10.33 6.91
N MET A 156 24.93 -9.86 6.67
CA MET A 156 24.61 -9.07 5.48
C MET A 156 25.26 -7.69 5.51
N ILE A 157 25.25 -7.00 6.65
CA ILE A 157 25.90 -5.70 6.84
C ILE A 157 27.40 -5.84 6.58
N ASN A 158 28.06 -6.82 7.20
CA ASN A 158 29.49 -7.06 6.99
C ASN A 158 29.82 -7.32 5.52
N ARG A 159 29.00 -8.11 4.82
CA ARG A 159 29.19 -8.39 3.39
C ARG A 159 29.01 -7.15 2.52
N VAL A 160 28.01 -6.32 2.81
CA VAL A 160 27.78 -5.05 2.09
C VAL A 160 28.93 -4.09 2.35
N MET A 161 29.37 -3.94 3.60
CA MET A 161 30.48 -3.06 3.98
C MET A 161 31.80 -3.48 3.34
N ALA A 162 32.13 -4.77 3.31
CA ALA A 162 33.32 -5.27 2.65
C ALA A 162 33.31 -4.94 1.13
N ARG A 163 32.15 -5.04 0.48
CA ARG A 163 31.99 -4.66 -0.94
C ARG A 163 32.15 -3.17 -1.16
N ILE A 164 31.60 -2.35 -0.27
CA ILE A 164 31.74 -0.88 -0.32
C ILE A 164 33.22 -0.50 -0.16
N GLN A 165 33.91 -1.06 0.84
CA GLN A 165 35.32 -0.78 1.12
C GLN A 165 36.27 -1.19 -0.02
N ALA A 166 35.97 -2.29 -0.70
CA ALA A 166 36.75 -2.74 -1.87
C ALA A 166 36.43 -1.98 -3.17
N CYS A 167 35.35 -1.19 -3.20
CA CYS A 167 34.87 -0.51 -4.40
C CYS A 167 35.69 0.75 -4.70
N LYS A 168 36.16 0.88 -5.95
CA LYS A 168 36.91 2.07 -6.40
C LYS A 168 36.01 3.23 -6.87
N LYS A 169 34.77 2.92 -7.26
CA LYS A 169 33.81 3.88 -7.83
C LYS A 169 32.39 3.58 -7.32
N PRO A 170 32.12 3.76 -6.02
CA PRO A 170 30.81 3.50 -5.46
C PRO A 170 29.76 4.51 -5.98
N MET A 171 28.52 4.07 -6.06
CA MET A 171 27.36 4.86 -6.49
C MET A 171 26.12 4.36 -5.73
N ILE A 172 25.19 5.28 -5.45
CA ILE A 172 23.88 4.95 -4.90
C ILE A 172 22.81 5.26 -5.96
N LEU A 173 21.97 4.28 -6.28
CA LEU A 173 20.77 4.48 -7.10
C LEU A 173 19.53 4.26 -6.24
N VAL A 174 18.72 5.30 -6.07
CA VAL A 174 17.53 5.27 -5.21
C VAL A 174 16.26 5.17 -6.04
N ASP A 175 15.41 4.21 -5.70
CA ASP A 175 14.10 4.04 -6.31
C ASP A 175 12.95 4.48 -5.38
N GLY A 176 11.77 4.70 -5.97
CA GLY A 176 10.54 5.13 -5.32
C GLY A 176 10.10 4.27 -4.13
N LEU A 177 10.45 2.98 -4.13
CA LEU A 177 10.10 2.06 -3.03
C LEU A 177 10.69 2.48 -1.68
N SER A 178 11.78 3.22 -1.66
CA SER A 178 12.39 3.73 -0.42
C SER A 178 11.38 4.55 0.40
N ALA A 179 10.57 5.37 -0.26
CA ALA A 179 9.50 6.11 0.40
C ALA A 179 8.30 5.23 0.77
N ARG A 180 7.99 4.20 -0.04
CA ARG A 180 6.83 3.30 0.17
C ARG A 180 6.99 2.40 1.39
N PHE A 181 8.24 2.09 1.75
CA PHE A 181 8.59 1.30 2.93
C PHE A 181 9.12 2.15 4.09
N GLY A 182 8.95 3.48 4.04
CA GLY A 182 9.27 4.37 5.15
C GLY A 182 10.76 4.63 5.38
N ILE A 183 11.66 4.16 4.52
CA ILE A 183 13.12 4.29 4.70
C ILE A 183 13.71 5.58 4.09
N LYS A 184 12.88 6.59 3.84
CA LYS A 184 13.32 7.85 3.21
C LYS A 184 14.38 8.56 4.04
N ALA A 185 14.24 8.58 5.37
CA ALA A 185 15.15 9.30 6.25
C ALA A 185 16.54 8.63 6.28
N GLU A 186 16.55 7.32 6.44
CA GLU A 186 17.72 6.45 6.51
C GLU A 186 18.52 6.49 5.21
N VAL A 187 17.85 6.48 4.06
CA VAL A 187 18.51 6.63 2.76
C VAL A 187 19.19 8.00 2.65
N ASN A 188 18.57 9.08 3.12
CA ASN A 188 19.21 10.40 3.12
C ASN A 188 20.42 10.44 4.07
N VAL A 189 20.35 9.80 5.24
CA VAL A 189 21.51 9.66 6.14
C VAL A 189 22.65 8.94 5.44
N LEU A 190 22.39 7.81 4.78
CA LEU A 190 23.41 7.05 4.05
C LEU A 190 24.05 7.87 2.93
N VAL A 191 23.25 8.56 2.12
CA VAL A 191 23.73 9.40 1.01
C VAL A 191 24.61 10.55 1.54
N THR A 192 24.21 11.20 2.63
CA THR A 192 24.99 12.28 3.25
C THR A 192 26.30 11.76 3.87
N MET A 193 26.26 10.63 4.59
CA MET A 193 27.44 10.09 5.28
C MET A 193 28.50 9.56 4.32
N THR A 194 28.09 8.93 3.22
CA THR A 194 29.03 8.32 2.28
C THR A 194 29.62 9.31 1.28
N GLY A 195 28.90 10.39 0.97
CA GLY A 195 29.28 11.31 -0.10
C GLY A 195 29.32 10.67 -1.49
N PHE A 196 28.79 9.46 -1.66
CA PHE A 196 28.85 8.74 -2.93
C PHE A 196 27.98 9.43 -3.98
N PRO A 197 28.39 9.43 -5.27
CA PRO A 197 27.55 9.85 -6.37
C PRO A 197 26.19 9.14 -6.31
N THR A 198 25.13 9.94 -6.23
CA THR A 198 23.76 9.47 -5.99
C THR A 198 22.85 9.90 -7.12
N LEU A 199 22.07 8.95 -7.62
CA LEU A 199 21.05 9.14 -8.64
C LEU A 199 19.71 8.59 -8.13
N THR A 200 18.61 9.04 -8.72
CA THR A 200 17.31 8.38 -8.52
C THR A 200 16.79 7.80 -9.82
N THR A 201 15.94 6.77 -9.74
CA THR A 201 15.03 6.46 -10.85
C THR A 201 13.98 7.57 -10.99
N PRO A 202 13.19 7.64 -12.08
CA PRO A 202 12.08 8.58 -12.17
C PRO A 202 11.06 8.41 -11.03
N TYR A 203 10.87 7.18 -10.56
CA TYR A 203 9.97 6.89 -9.45
C TYR A 203 10.53 7.34 -8.10
N GLY A 204 11.86 7.44 -7.97
CA GLY A 204 12.55 7.92 -6.79
C GLY A 204 12.69 9.44 -6.68
N LYS A 205 12.21 10.20 -7.66
CA LYS A 205 12.31 11.67 -7.67
C LYS A 205 11.70 12.28 -6.39
N GLY A 206 12.40 13.24 -5.77
CA GLY A 206 11.98 13.89 -4.52
C GLY A 206 12.18 13.06 -3.23
N ILE A 207 12.77 11.86 -3.31
CA ILE A 207 13.16 11.08 -2.13
C ILE A 207 14.46 11.62 -1.53
N ILE A 208 15.45 11.89 -2.37
CA ILE A 208 16.73 12.45 -1.95
C ILE A 208 16.63 13.97 -1.85
N LYS A 209 17.32 14.55 -0.87
CA LYS A 209 17.57 15.99 -0.79
C LYS A 209 18.41 16.43 -1.99
N GLU A 210 17.78 17.15 -2.91
CA GLU A 210 18.38 17.46 -4.22
C GLU A 210 19.39 18.62 -4.18
N ASP A 211 19.56 19.26 -3.03
CA ASP A 211 20.59 20.27 -2.74
C ASP A 211 21.94 19.66 -2.32
N LEU A 212 22.00 18.33 -2.16
CA LEU A 212 23.25 17.62 -1.86
C LEU A 212 24.20 17.65 -3.06
N VAL A 213 25.46 18.03 -2.81
CA VAL A 213 26.52 18.14 -3.83
C VAL A 213 26.76 16.81 -4.58
N ASN A 214 26.54 15.68 -3.92
CA ASN A 214 26.70 14.34 -4.49
C ASN A 214 25.43 13.79 -5.17
N PHE A 215 24.38 14.60 -5.34
CA PHE A 215 23.19 14.21 -6.10
C PHE A 215 23.30 14.66 -7.56
N HIS A 216 23.22 13.70 -8.49
CA HIS A 216 23.43 13.92 -9.92
C HIS A 216 22.15 13.76 -10.77
N GLY A 217 20.98 13.90 -10.14
CA GLY A 217 19.69 13.90 -10.82
C GLY A 217 19.08 12.52 -11.06
N VAL A 218 18.29 12.43 -12.13
CA VAL A 218 17.46 11.26 -12.44
C VAL A 218 18.11 10.42 -13.54
N HIS A 219 18.32 9.13 -13.25
CA HIS A 219 18.78 8.16 -14.23
C HIS A 219 17.61 7.66 -15.09
N LEU A 220 17.64 7.99 -16.39
CA LEU A 220 16.64 7.60 -17.40
C LEU A 220 17.19 6.60 -18.43
N GLY A 221 18.24 5.85 -18.09
CA GLY A 221 18.92 4.96 -19.02
C GLY A 221 19.47 5.71 -20.23
N SER A 222 19.30 5.15 -21.44
CA SER A 222 19.78 5.74 -22.70
C SER A 222 19.09 7.04 -23.11
N VAL A 223 17.98 7.40 -22.46
CA VAL A 223 17.20 8.61 -22.75
C VAL A 223 17.55 9.76 -21.80
N GLY A 224 18.35 9.49 -20.75
CA GLY A 224 18.81 10.51 -19.81
C GLY A 224 20.19 11.02 -20.14
N GLU A 225 20.35 12.34 -20.19
CA GLU A 225 21.69 12.93 -20.04
C GLU A 225 22.19 12.64 -18.62
N VAL A 226 23.22 11.81 -18.51
CA VAL A 226 23.95 11.63 -17.26
C VAL A 226 24.81 12.88 -17.08
N VAL A 227 24.28 13.88 -16.37
CA VAL A 227 25.06 15.04 -15.94
C VAL A 227 25.91 14.60 -14.73
N THR A 228 26.90 13.74 -14.98
CA THR A 228 28.02 13.59 -14.05
C THR A 228 28.89 14.81 -14.25
N GLN A 229 28.77 15.80 -13.36
CA GLN A 229 29.82 16.81 -13.22
C GLN A 229 31.10 16.06 -12.83
N THR A 230 32.05 16.05 -13.75
CA THR A 230 33.44 15.59 -13.58
C THR A 230 34.17 16.45 -12.57
#